data_AF-A0A7V2RSV6-F1
#
_entry.id   AF-A0A7V2RSV6-F1
#
_cell.length_a   1.000
_cell.length_b   1.000
_cell.length_c   1.000
_cell.angle_alpha   90.00
_cell.angle_beta   90.00
_cell.angle_gamma   90.00
#
_symmetry.space_group_name_H-M   'P 1'
#
loop_
_entity.id
_entity.type
_entity.pdbx_description
1 polymer ?
#
loop_
_entity_poly.entity_id
_entity_poly.type
_entity_poly.pdbx_seq_one_letter_code
_entity_poly.pdbx_strand_id
1 'polypeptide(L)'
;QSGSLTDTERGYLNEEFSELKSQITSITSQTKFNGNTLLDGSAGKQLTVSTAASVIFGGSSGDRGLSVRLVGDTPSTGTFQLSYAYTSATSLGQFTLTNGTVSDTVQFTHGSSAVVIDANFRFENMGIELTTDNFDFTSTFAANTNSEFTVSGSGTLSFQVGVLSGDTIAVNITDVDLAALGLSSSSVDTASNATSASTAIDTAIETVNEARANLGALMSRFEFASANLATSIENLDAARSTLLDVDMAAEMTRFTSLQVLTQAGVAMLAQANQLPQNLLRLLQ
;
A
#
# COMPACT_ATOMS: atom_id res chain seq x y z
N GLN A 1 -43.05 6.01 35.87
CA GLN A 1 -42.25 6.63 34.79
C GLN A 1 -41.90 5.50 33.84
N SER A 2 -42.59 5.42 32.70
CA SER A 2 -42.25 4.44 31.67
C SER A 2 -40.90 4.84 31.09
N GLY A 3 -39.87 4.04 31.34
CA GLY A 3 -38.52 4.22 30.82
C GLY A 3 -38.44 3.86 29.33
N SER A 4 -39.26 4.50 28.49
CA SER A 4 -39.10 4.43 27.05
C SER A 4 -38.34 5.67 26.61
N LEU A 5 -37.23 5.48 25.87
CA LEU A 5 -36.57 6.59 25.20
C LEU A 5 -37.58 7.37 24.36
N THR A 6 -37.47 8.69 24.42
CA THR A 6 -38.16 9.61 23.52
C THR A 6 -37.51 9.60 22.12
N ASP A 7 -38.22 10.10 21.10
CA ASP A 7 -37.64 10.26 19.76
C ASP A 7 -36.41 11.18 19.76
N THR A 8 -36.42 12.22 20.62
CA THR A 8 -35.28 13.12 20.81
C THR A 8 -34.05 12.39 21.37
N GLU A 9 -34.22 11.54 22.38
CA GLU A 9 -33.10 10.78 22.97
C GLU A 9 -32.55 9.73 21.99
N ARG A 10 -33.42 9.11 21.16
CA ARG A 10 -32.96 8.23 20.07
C ARG A 10 -32.20 8.98 18.99
N GLY A 11 -32.61 10.20 18.67
CA GLY A 11 -31.88 11.08 17.77
C GLY A 11 -30.44 11.34 18.26
N TYR A 12 -30.26 11.70 19.53
CA TYR A 12 -28.92 11.90 20.09
C TYR A 12 -28.06 10.64 20.11
N LEU A 13 -28.64 9.47 20.41
CA LEU A 13 -27.92 8.21 20.31
C LEU A 13 -27.51 7.88 18.87
N ASN A 14 -28.35 8.21 17.89
CA ASN A 14 -28.04 7.99 16.49
C ASN A 14 -26.95 8.95 15.99
N GLU A 15 -26.92 10.19 16.48
CA GLU A 15 -25.81 11.11 16.24
C GLU A 15 -24.49 10.53 16.78
N GLU A 16 -24.47 10.04 18.02
CA GLU A 16 -23.28 9.39 18.60
C GLU A 16 -22.87 8.15 17.80
N PHE A 17 -23.83 7.31 17.38
CA PHE A 17 -23.57 6.16 16.54
C PHE A 17 -22.96 6.56 15.19
N SER A 18 -23.44 7.64 14.57
CA SER A 18 -22.89 8.18 13.33
C SER A 18 -21.46 8.70 13.50
N GLU A 19 -21.15 9.36 14.63
CA GLU A 19 -19.79 9.79 14.95
C GLU A 19 -18.85 8.60 15.14
N LEU A 20 -19.28 7.54 15.83
CA LEU A 20 -18.48 6.32 15.97
C LEU A 20 -18.20 5.66 14.62
N LYS A 21 -19.20 5.61 13.73
CA LYS A 21 -18.99 5.16 12.35
C LYS A 21 -17.94 6.02 11.64
N SER A 22 -18.05 7.34 11.72
CA SER A 22 -17.06 8.26 11.14
C SER A 22 -15.64 8.00 11.64
N GLN A 23 -15.48 7.68 12.93
CA GLN A 23 -14.19 7.30 13.50
C GLN A 23 -13.63 6.00 12.89
N ILE A 24 -14.46 5.01 12.57
CA ILE A 24 -14.01 3.78 11.88
C ILE A 24 -13.41 4.13 10.53
N THR A 25 -14.12 4.90 9.69
CA THR A 25 -13.59 5.35 8.38
C THR A 25 -12.33 6.20 8.52
N SER A 26 -12.21 6.97 9.60
CA SER A 26 -10.99 7.73 9.90
C SER A 26 -9.80 6.80 10.21
N ILE A 27 -10.00 5.74 10.99
CA ILE A 27 -8.96 4.74 11.31
C ILE A 27 -8.53 3.97 10.05
N THR A 28 -9.49 3.53 9.24
CA THR A 28 -9.19 2.77 8.02
C THR A 28 -8.41 3.62 7.02
N SER A 29 -8.76 4.89 6.85
CA SER A 29 -8.07 5.82 5.94
C SER A 29 -6.71 6.34 6.45
N GLN A 30 -6.49 6.39 7.77
CA GLN A 30 -5.21 6.83 8.35
C GLN A 30 -4.16 5.72 8.47
N THR A 31 -4.58 4.45 8.47
CA THR A 31 -3.65 3.33 8.59
C THR A 31 -2.94 3.07 7.27
N LYS A 32 -1.72 3.61 7.14
CA LYS A 32 -0.93 3.61 5.90
C LYS A 32 0.43 2.95 6.06
N PHE A 33 0.89 2.30 4.98
CA PHE A 33 2.27 1.83 4.82
C PHE A 33 2.84 2.33 3.51
N ASN A 34 4.01 2.97 3.57
CA ASN A 34 4.67 3.58 2.42
C ASN A 34 3.74 4.52 1.60
N GLY A 35 2.87 5.26 2.30
CA GLY A 35 1.90 6.18 1.71
C GLY A 35 0.58 5.54 1.23
N ASN A 36 0.50 4.20 1.17
CA ASN A 36 -0.70 3.49 0.74
C ASN A 36 -1.55 3.06 1.93
N THR A 37 -2.87 3.21 1.84
CA THR A 37 -3.80 2.72 2.86
C THR A 37 -3.82 1.20 2.89
N LEU A 38 -3.99 0.62 4.08
CA LEU A 38 -3.96 -0.83 4.29
C LEU A 38 -5.32 -1.46 4.55
N LEU A 39 -6.24 -0.73 5.18
CA LEU A 39 -7.47 -1.29 5.78
C LEU A 39 -8.75 -0.92 5.02
N ASP A 40 -8.64 -0.17 3.92
CA ASP A 40 -9.76 0.29 3.08
C ASP A 40 -9.94 -0.57 1.82
N GLY A 41 -9.41 -1.80 1.84
CA GLY A 41 -9.43 -2.73 0.71
C GLY A 41 -8.48 -2.38 -0.44
N SER A 42 -7.85 -1.19 -0.44
CA SER A 42 -6.96 -0.74 -1.53
C SER A 42 -5.56 -1.34 -1.50
N ALA A 43 -5.19 -2.04 -0.42
CA ALA A 43 -3.88 -2.64 -0.24
C ALA A 43 -3.49 -3.56 -1.42
N GLY A 44 -2.31 -3.32 -2.02
CA GLY A 44 -1.82 -4.12 -3.13
C GLY A 44 -2.57 -3.92 -4.46
N LYS A 45 -3.46 -2.93 -4.54
CA LYS A 45 -4.09 -2.46 -5.76
C LYS A 45 -3.58 -1.05 -6.09
N GLN A 46 -3.51 -0.75 -7.37
CA GLN A 46 -3.11 0.55 -7.89
C GLN A 46 -4.14 1.04 -8.89
N LEU A 47 -4.56 2.27 -8.69
CA LEU A 47 -5.35 3.01 -9.67
C LEU A 47 -4.42 3.69 -10.67
N THR A 48 -4.58 3.37 -11.94
CA THR A 48 -3.89 4.04 -13.04
C THR A 48 -4.93 4.66 -13.96
N VAL A 49 -4.89 5.98 -14.11
CA VAL A 49 -5.71 6.67 -15.10
C VAL A 49 -5.10 6.44 -16.48
N SER A 50 -5.87 5.90 -17.42
CA SER A 50 -5.39 5.66 -18.79
C SER A 50 -5.16 6.99 -19.50
N THR A 51 -3.91 7.29 -19.87
CA THR A 51 -3.52 8.52 -20.57
C THR A 51 -4.18 8.67 -21.94
N ALA A 52 -4.64 7.58 -22.57
CA ALA A 52 -5.38 7.62 -23.82
C ALA A 52 -6.84 8.11 -23.66
N ALA A 53 -7.39 8.03 -22.45
CA ALA A 53 -8.76 8.42 -22.09
C ALA A 53 -8.79 9.48 -20.95
N SER A 54 -7.67 10.15 -20.69
CA SER A 54 -7.45 11.20 -19.66
C SER A 54 -8.19 12.52 -19.95
N VAL A 55 -9.33 12.45 -20.63
CA VAL A 55 -10.08 13.65 -21.02
C VAL A 55 -10.72 14.32 -19.79
N ILE A 56 -11.03 13.55 -18.74
CA ILE A 56 -11.71 14.03 -17.52
C ILE A 56 -10.83 14.04 -16.25
N PHE A 57 -9.91 13.08 -16.05
CA PHE A 57 -9.18 12.91 -14.77
C PHE A 57 -7.91 13.77 -14.56
N GLY A 58 -7.63 14.74 -15.44
CA GLY A 58 -6.51 15.67 -15.29
C GLY A 58 -5.13 15.07 -15.56
N GLY A 59 -4.42 15.67 -16.53
CA GLY A 59 -3.02 15.36 -16.80
C GLY A 59 -2.41 16.31 -17.83
N SER A 60 -1.53 17.20 -17.35
CA SER A 60 -0.73 18.22 -18.07
C SER A 60 -1.55 19.39 -18.67
N SER A 61 -1.74 20.44 -17.87
CA SER A 61 -2.23 21.80 -18.22
C SER A 61 -3.69 22.16 -17.89
N GLY A 62 -4.15 21.81 -16.68
CA GLY A 62 -5.40 22.33 -16.14
C GLY A 62 -6.15 21.24 -15.39
N ASP A 63 -6.08 21.26 -14.06
CA ASP A 63 -6.85 20.34 -13.22
C ASP A 63 -8.34 20.58 -13.47
N ARG A 64 -9.05 19.57 -13.99
CA ARG A 64 -10.46 19.67 -14.40
C ARG A 64 -11.42 19.16 -13.32
N GLY A 65 -10.94 19.06 -12.09
CA GLY A 65 -11.82 18.88 -10.94
C GLY A 65 -12.39 17.50 -10.73
N LEU A 66 -11.77 16.44 -11.26
CA LEU A 66 -12.25 15.07 -11.02
C LEU A 66 -11.09 14.15 -10.65
N SER A 67 -11.20 13.51 -9.49
CA SER A 67 -10.24 12.51 -9.02
C SER A 67 -10.96 11.25 -8.58
N VAL A 68 -10.30 10.11 -8.77
CA VAL A 68 -10.81 8.80 -8.37
C VAL A 68 -9.88 8.23 -7.33
N ARG A 69 -10.47 7.54 -6.35
CA ARG A 69 -9.76 6.82 -5.31
C ARG A 69 -10.42 5.47 -5.09
N LEU A 70 -9.62 4.48 -4.76
CA LEU A 70 -10.12 3.18 -4.31
C LEU A 70 -10.63 3.33 -2.87
N VAL A 71 -11.83 2.83 -2.58
CA VAL A 71 -12.40 2.78 -1.22
C VAL A 71 -13.21 1.50 -1.05
N GLY A 72 -13.13 0.82 0.09
CA GLY A 72 -14.05 -0.30 0.35
C GLY A 72 -13.74 -1.57 -0.46
N ASP A 73 -14.76 -2.42 -0.66
CA ASP A 73 -14.67 -3.75 -1.28
C ASP A 73 -14.11 -3.62 -2.69
N THR A 74 -12.79 -3.75 -2.79
CA THR A 74 -12.12 -3.20 -3.95
C THR A 74 -12.51 -3.96 -5.20
N PRO A 75 -12.72 -3.24 -6.30
CA PRO A 75 -13.23 -3.83 -7.52
C PRO A 75 -12.33 -4.97 -8.01
N SER A 76 -12.92 -5.90 -8.77
CA SER A 76 -12.14 -6.82 -9.59
C SER A 76 -11.18 -6.03 -10.47
N THR A 77 -9.95 -6.52 -10.60
CA THR A 77 -8.93 -5.87 -11.43
C THR A 77 -9.45 -5.72 -12.85
N GLY A 78 -9.33 -4.54 -13.44
CA GLY A 78 -9.92 -4.27 -14.74
C GLY A 78 -9.98 -2.81 -15.11
N THR A 79 -10.48 -2.55 -16.31
CA THR A 79 -10.72 -1.20 -16.81
C THR A 79 -12.15 -0.79 -16.48
N PHE A 80 -12.28 0.35 -15.82
CA PHE A 80 -13.53 0.95 -15.41
C PHE A 80 -13.79 2.16 -16.30
N GLN A 81 -15.00 2.19 -16.86
CA GLN A 81 -15.49 3.32 -17.62
C GLN A 81 -16.42 4.13 -16.73
N LEU A 82 -16.01 5.37 -16.46
CA LEU A 82 -16.87 6.39 -15.87
C LEU A 82 -17.58 7.13 -16.99
N SER A 83 -18.91 7.10 -16.95
CA SER A 83 -19.78 7.92 -17.78
C SER A 83 -20.56 8.87 -16.88
N TYR A 84 -20.94 10.01 -17.43
CA TYR A 84 -21.81 10.95 -16.75
C TYR A 84 -22.97 11.32 -17.68
N ALA A 85 -24.14 11.54 -17.09
CA ALA A 85 -25.29 12.08 -17.80
C ALA A 85 -25.87 13.25 -17.00
N TYR A 86 -26.28 14.28 -17.74
CA TYR A 86 -26.79 15.53 -17.20
C TYR A 86 -28.05 15.92 -17.97
N THR A 87 -29.12 16.29 -17.25
CA THR A 87 -30.34 16.78 -17.87
C THR A 87 -30.78 18.08 -17.21
N SER A 88 -30.67 19.20 -17.93
CA SER A 88 -31.09 20.52 -17.42
C SER A 88 -32.59 20.61 -17.11
N ALA A 89 -33.42 19.75 -17.72
CA ALA A 89 -34.87 19.75 -17.56
C ALA A 89 -35.35 19.15 -16.24
N THR A 90 -34.60 18.23 -15.64
CA THR A 90 -35.02 17.48 -14.44
C THR A 90 -34.18 17.79 -13.20
N SER A 91 -33.20 18.71 -13.30
CA SER A 91 -32.24 19.03 -12.24
C SER A 91 -31.48 17.82 -11.69
N LEU A 92 -31.36 16.76 -12.51
CA LEU A 92 -30.71 15.49 -12.16
C LEU A 92 -29.46 15.28 -13.01
N GLY A 93 -28.37 14.95 -12.32
CA GLY A 93 -27.17 14.40 -12.91
C GLY A 93 -26.88 13.02 -12.34
N GLN A 94 -26.15 12.22 -13.10
CA GLN A 94 -25.73 10.90 -12.67
C GLN A 94 -24.30 10.62 -13.12
N PHE A 95 -23.56 9.94 -12.25
CA PHE A 95 -22.34 9.24 -12.62
C PHE A 95 -22.63 7.75 -12.67
N THR A 96 -22.27 7.11 -13.77
CA THR A 96 -22.41 5.67 -13.95
C THR A 96 -21.03 5.09 -14.18
N LEU A 97 -20.62 4.18 -13.30
CA LEU A 97 -19.40 3.43 -13.39
C LEU A 97 -19.69 2.02 -13.92
N THR A 98 -18.86 1.49 -14.81
CA THR A 98 -18.97 0.10 -15.26
C THR A 98 -17.61 -0.52 -15.59
N ASN A 99 -17.46 -1.82 -15.32
CA ASN A 99 -16.33 -2.62 -15.82
C ASN A 99 -16.73 -3.56 -16.97
N GLY A 100 -17.90 -3.33 -17.58
CA GLY A 100 -18.51 -4.19 -18.59
C GLY A 100 -19.31 -5.39 -18.06
N THR A 101 -19.13 -5.78 -16.79
CA THR A 101 -19.88 -6.87 -16.14
C THR A 101 -20.84 -6.34 -15.08
N VAL A 102 -20.35 -5.43 -14.23
CA VAL A 102 -21.11 -4.75 -13.17
C VAL A 102 -21.20 -3.27 -13.51
N SER A 103 -22.31 -2.64 -13.17
CA SER A 103 -22.48 -1.20 -13.25
C SER A 103 -23.12 -0.67 -11.97
N ASP A 104 -22.61 0.46 -11.51
CA ASP A 104 -23.13 1.20 -10.36
C ASP A 104 -23.39 2.65 -10.79
N THR A 105 -24.51 3.22 -10.35
CA THR A 105 -24.95 4.56 -10.74
C THR A 105 -25.32 5.36 -9.51
N VAL A 106 -24.65 6.50 -9.35
CA VAL A 106 -24.93 7.46 -8.29
C VAL A 106 -25.57 8.70 -8.91
N GLN A 107 -26.75 9.04 -8.40
CA GLN A 107 -27.50 10.23 -8.84
C GLN A 107 -27.31 11.38 -7.86
N PHE A 108 -27.32 12.60 -8.38
CA PHE A 108 -27.26 13.83 -7.60
C PHE A 108 -28.17 14.90 -8.22
N THR A 109 -28.57 15.85 -7.37
CA THR A 109 -29.39 16.99 -7.78
C THR A 109 -28.50 18.20 -8.01
N HIS A 110 -28.84 19.05 -8.99
CA HIS A 110 -28.09 20.27 -9.28
C HIS A 110 -28.97 21.50 -9.55
N GLY A 111 -28.34 22.68 -9.55
CA GLY A 111 -28.96 23.96 -9.92
C GLY A 111 -29.20 24.12 -11.42
N SER A 112 -30.04 25.08 -11.80
CA SER A 112 -30.60 25.21 -13.17
C SER A 112 -29.72 25.95 -14.18
N SER A 113 -28.61 26.61 -13.79
CA SER A 113 -27.89 27.53 -14.72
C SER A 113 -26.36 27.56 -14.62
N ALA A 114 -25.75 26.86 -13.67
CA ALA A 114 -24.34 26.48 -13.68
C ALA A 114 -24.22 25.26 -12.78
N VAL A 115 -23.68 24.17 -13.31
CA VAL A 115 -23.66 22.88 -12.62
C VAL A 115 -22.22 22.62 -12.28
N VAL A 116 -21.73 23.39 -11.31
CA VAL A 116 -20.43 23.15 -10.70
C VAL A 116 -20.71 22.36 -9.43
N ILE A 117 -20.03 21.24 -9.24
CA ILE A 117 -20.22 20.37 -8.09
C ILE A 117 -18.89 20.07 -7.43
N ASP A 118 -18.92 20.20 -6.10
CA ASP A 118 -17.85 19.83 -5.18
C ASP A 118 -18.43 18.79 -4.23
N ALA A 119 -18.20 17.51 -4.53
CA ALA A 119 -18.78 16.39 -3.79
C ALA A 119 -18.00 15.09 -3.99
N ASN A 120 -18.14 14.20 -3.00
CA ASN A 120 -17.65 12.83 -3.07
C ASN A 120 -18.83 11.89 -3.39
N PHE A 121 -18.65 11.05 -4.40
CA PHE A 121 -19.61 10.03 -4.83
C PHE A 121 -18.98 8.65 -4.65
N ARG A 122 -19.59 7.80 -3.83
CA ARG A 122 -19.15 6.42 -3.59
C ARG A 122 -19.97 5.44 -4.40
N PHE A 123 -19.28 4.59 -5.14
CA PHE A 123 -19.85 3.43 -5.83
C PHE A 123 -19.67 2.21 -4.93
N GLU A 124 -20.62 2.01 -4.03
CA GLU A 124 -20.58 0.98 -2.99
C GLU A 124 -20.41 -0.44 -3.57
N ASN A 125 -21.02 -0.71 -4.74
CA ASN A 125 -20.92 -2.03 -5.38
C ASN A 125 -19.59 -2.25 -6.11
N MET A 126 -18.77 -1.21 -6.23
CA MET A 126 -17.55 -1.23 -7.04
C MET A 126 -16.32 -0.74 -6.28
N GLY A 127 -16.44 -0.39 -5.00
CA GLY A 127 -15.33 0.00 -4.14
C GLY A 127 -14.54 1.21 -4.67
N ILE A 128 -15.22 2.21 -5.22
CA ILE A 128 -14.59 3.37 -5.84
C ILE A 128 -15.25 4.66 -5.35
N GLU A 129 -14.45 5.66 -4.99
CA GLU A 129 -14.88 7.01 -4.66
C GLU A 129 -14.42 7.97 -5.76
N LEU A 130 -15.36 8.80 -6.19
CA LEU A 130 -15.14 9.87 -7.14
C LEU A 130 -15.27 11.19 -6.39
N THR A 131 -14.23 12.00 -6.41
CA THR A 131 -14.26 13.35 -5.85
C THR A 131 -14.30 14.36 -6.99
N THR A 132 -15.33 15.19 -6.97
CA THR A 132 -15.50 16.37 -7.81
C THR A 132 -15.00 17.61 -7.07
N ASP A 133 -14.24 18.46 -7.74
CA ASP A 133 -13.67 19.72 -7.25
C ASP A 133 -13.77 20.79 -8.34
N ASN A 134 -14.78 21.65 -8.25
CA ASN A 134 -15.17 22.63 -9.24
C ASN A 134 -15.49 21.99 -10.61
N PHE A 135 -16.17 20.84 -10.59
CA PHE A 135 -16.50 20.09 -11.80
C PHE A 135 -17.73 20.68 -12.51
N ASP A 136 -17.54 21.28 -13.69
CA ASP A 136 -18.62 21.87 -14.50
C ASP A 136 -19.15 20.91 -15.58
N PHE A 137 -20.45 20.58 -15.51
CA PHE A 137 -21.14 19.70 -16.47
C PHE A 137 -21.55 20.40 -17.79
N THR A 138 -21.49 21.73 -17.87
CA THR A 138 -22.05 22.51 -18.98
C THR A 138 -21.05 22.94 -20.06
N SER A 139 -19.79 23.18 -19.70
CA SER A 139 -18.77 23.71 -20.63
C SER A 139 -17.68 22.70 -21.04
N THR A 140 -17.72 21.48 -20.49
CA THR A 140 -16.49 20.68 -20.36
C THR A 140 -16.48 19.40 -21.21
N PHE A 141 -17.63 18.79 -21.53
CA PHE A 141 -17.74 17.51 -22.25
C PHE A 141 -19.09 17.35 -22.99
N ALA A 142 -19.12 16.63 -24.11
CA ALA A 142 -20.36 16.20 -24.75
C ALA A 142 -21.01 15.07 -23.93
N ALA A 143 -22.34 15.10 -23.77
CA ALA A 143 -23.08 14.04 -23.07
C ALA A 143 -22.66 12.64 -23.56
N ASN A 144 -22.45 11.70 -22.64
CA ASN A 144 -21.97 10.33 -22.91
C ASN A 144 -20.49 10.21 -23.31
N THR A 145 -19.62 11.10 -22.81
CA THR A 145 -18.16 10.88 -22.90
C THR A 145 -17.74 9.92 -21.80
N ASN A 146 -17.14 8.78 -22.17
CA ASN A 146 -16.60 7.81 -21.23
C ASN A 146 -15.14 8.15 -20.91
N SER A 147 -14.78 8.21 -19.63
CA SER A 147 -13.39 8.20 -19.18
C SER A 147 -13.03 6.85 -18.62
N GLU A 148 -11.79 6.44 -18.84
CA GLU A 148 -11.32 5.13 -18.41
C GLU A 148 -10.22 5.28 -17.38
N PHE A 149 -10.32 4.47 -16.33
CA PHE A 149 -9.21 4.19 -15.43
C PHE A 149 -9.08 2.68 -15.24
N THR A 150 -7.87 2.23 -14.95
CA THR A 150 -7.58 0.83 -14.74
C THR A 150 -7.19 0.62 -13.29
N VAL A 151 -7.82 -0.36 -12.66
CA VAL A 151 -7.39 -0.88 -11.36
C VAL A 151 -6.53 -2.11 -11.63
N SER A 152 -5.25 -2.00 -11.32
CA SER A 152 -4.25 -3.06 -11.47
C SER A 152 -3.73 -3.54 -10.10
N GLY A 153 -2.98 -4.64 -10.08
CA GLY A 153 -2.48 -5.27 -8.85
C GLY A 153 -3.29 -6.52 -8.48
N SER A 154 -2.88 -7.27 -7.47
CA SER A 154 -3.53 -8.54 -7.11
C SER A 154 -4.29 -8.49 -5.78
N GLY A 155 -4.36 -7.34 -5.10
CA GLY A 155 -4.92 -7.23 -3.74
C GLY A 155 -4.05 -7.92 -2.67
N THR A 156 -2.95 -8.53 -3.09
CA THR A 156 -1.98 -9.21 -2.23
C THR A 156 -0.70 -8.39 -2.20
N LEU A 157 -0.22 -8.05 -1.00
CA LEU A 157 1.10 -7.49 -0.81
C LEU A 157 2.11 -8.65 -0.71
N SER A 158 3.05 -8.72 -1.65
CA SER A 158 4.10 -9.75 -1.60
C SER A 158 5.39 -9.18 -1.03
N PHE A 159 5.92 -9.81 0.01
CA PHE A 159 7.18 -9.46 0.64
C PHE A 159 8.21 -10.55 0.41
N GLN A 160 9.32 -10.19 -0.22
CA GLN A 160 10.46 -11.09 -0.40
C GLN A 160 11.19 -11.27 0.94
N VAL A 161 11.29 -12.51 1.43
CA VAL A 161 11.90 -12.87 2.73
C VAL A 161 12.98 -13.94 2.59
N GLY A 162 13.69 -13.93 1.46
CA GLY A 162 14.74 -14.90 1.15
C GLY A 162 15.52 -14.50 -0.09
N VAL A 163 16.45 -15.35 -0.50
CA VAL A 163 17.31 -15.12 -1.67
C VAL A 163 16.74 -15.72 -2.95
N LEU A 164 15.83 -16.71 -2.86
CA LEU A 164 15.19 -17.33 -4.01
C LEU A 164 13.90 -16.58 -4.37
N SER A 165 13.56 -16.54 -5.66
CA SER A 165 12.37 -15.85 -6.17
C SER A 165 11.03 -16.39 -5.64
N GLY A 166 11.03 -17.56 -4.99
CA GLY A 166 9.83 -18.16 -4.38
C GLY A 166 9.67 -17.90 -2.88
N ASP A 167 10.68 -17.33 -2.22
CA ASP A 167 10.68 -17.09 -0.77
C ASP A 167 9.92 -15.80 -0.44
N THR A 168 8.63 -15.80 -0.70
CA THR A 168 7.76 -14.64 -0.48
C THR A 168 6.69 -14.92 0.55
N ILE A 169 6.41 -13.93 1.40
CA ILE A 169 5.22 -13.91 2.25
C ILE A 169 4.17 -13.04 1.56
N ALA A 170 3.09 -13.67 1.13
CA ALA A 170 1.89 -13.03 0.66
C ALA A 170 1.05 -12.55 1.86
N VAL A 171 0.80 -11.26 1.92
CA VAL A 171 -0.04 -10.59 2.91
C VAL A 171 -1.31 -10.13 2.20
N ASN A 172 -2.43 -10.74 2.59
CA ASN A 172 -3.76 -10.31 2.20
C ASN A 172 -4.38 -9.63 3.41
N ILE A 173 -4.73 -8.36 3.27
CA ILE A 173 -5.40 -7.61 4.32
C ILE A 173 -6.85 -7.51 3.90
N THR A 174 -7.74 -8.08 4.71
CA THR A 174 -9.19 -7.97 4.50
C THR A 174 -9.60 -6.52 4.65
N ASP A 175 -10.51 -6.06 3.80
CA ASP A 175 -11.13 -4.75 3.95
C ASP A 175 -12.01 -4.70 5.20
N VAL A 176 -11.87 -3.62 5.96
CA VAL A 176 -12.62 -3.36 7.21
C VAL A 176 -13.21 -1.95 7.23
N ASP A 177 -13.38 -1.30 6.07
CA ASP A 177 -14.14 -0.05 5.99
C ASP A 177 -15.63 -0.27 6.27
N LEU A 178 -16.34 0.81 6.63
CA LEU A 178 -17.77 0.75 7.02
C LEU A 178 -18.65 0.05 5.99
N ALA A 179 -18.36 0.22 4.69
CA ALA A 179 -19.11 -0.40 3.61
C ALA A 179 -18.93 -1.92 3.59
N ALA A 180 -17.68 -2.40 3.67
CA ALA A 180 -17.38 -3.84 3.73
C ALA A 180 -17.88 -4.51 5.01
N LEU A 181 -17.93 -3.76 6.12
CA LEU A 181 -18.55 -4.20 7.37
C LEU A 181 -20.10 -4.16 7.33
N GLY A 182 -20.71 -3.61 6.27
CA GLY A 182 -22.17 -3.50 6.13
C GLY A 182 -22.82 -2.49 7.07
N LEU A 183 -22.05 -1.55 7.62
CA LEU A 183 -22.48 -0.58 8.65
C LEU A 183 -22.81 0.81 8.08
N SER A 184 -22.58 1.05 6.78
CA SER A 184 -22.76 2.36 6.15
C SER A 184 -24.18 2.91 6.34
N SER A 185 -25.21 2.13 6.00
CA SER A 185 -26.62 2.50 6.13
C SER A 185 -27.27 2.17 7.48
N SER A 186 -26.52 1.61 8.44
CA SER A 186 -27.07 1.28 9.76
C SER A 186 -27.41 2.55 10.55
N SER A 187 -28.53 2.54 11.25
CA SER A 187 -28.98 3.61 12.15
C SER A 187 -29.57 3.01 13.42
N VAL A 188 -29.68 3.80 14.48
CA VAL A 188 -30.30 3.39 15.76
C VAL A 188 -31.51 4.26 16.14
N ASP A 189 -32.06 4.99 15.16
CA ASP A 189 -33.21 5.90 15.33
C ASP A 189 -34.51 5.19 15.76
N THR A 190 -34.64 3.90 15.48
CA THR A 190 -35.80 3.08 15.84
C THR A 190 -35.36 1.77 16.50
N ALA A 191 -36.23 1.18 17.32
CA ALA A 191 -35.95 -0.09 17.98
C ALA A 191 -35.68 -1.24 16.99
N SER A 192 -36.35 -1.22 15.83
CA SER A 192 -36.10 -2.17 14.75
C SER A 192 -34.70 -1.98 14.16
N ASN A 193 -34.35 -0.73 13.82
CA ASN A 193 -33.04 -0.42 13.24
C ASN A 193 -31.90 -0.73 14.23
N ALA A 194 -32.09 -0.46 15.52
CA ALA A 194 -31.11 -0.79 16.56
C ALA A 194 -30.85 -2.30 16.67
N THR A 195 -31.88 -3.13 16.50
CA THR A 195 -31.73 -4.59 16.50
C THR A 195 -30.96 -5.07 15.26
N SER A 196 -31.29 -4.54 14.08
CA SER A 196 -30.56 -4.82 12.84
C SER A 196 -29.11 -4.32 12.89
N ALA A 197 -28.87 -3.15 13.46
CA ALA A 197 -27.53 -2.61 13.67
C ALA A 197 -26.71 -3.47 14.63
N SER A 198 -27.30 -4.00 15.71
CA SER A 198 -26.59 -4.93 16.61
C SER A 198 -26.14 -6.19 15.88
N THR A 199 -27.01 -6.80 15.07
CA THR A 199 -26.63 -7.98 14.27
C THR A 199 -25.53 -7.66 13.25
N ALA A 200 -25.62 -6.50 12.59
CA ALA A 200 -24.57 -6.06 11.67
C ALA A 200 -23.23 -5.81 12.39
N ILE A 201 -23.26 -5.24 13.60
CA ILE A 201 -22.08 -5.04 14.45
C ILE A 201 -21.48 -6.39 14.86
N ASP A 202 -22.29 -7.38 15.25
CA ASP A 202 -21.78 -8.70 15.61
C ASP A 202 -21.02 -9.34 14.43
N THR A 203 -21.60 -9.30 13.23
CA THR A 203 -20.92 -9.75 12.01
C THR A 203 -19.66 -8.95 11.71
N ALA A 204 -19.69 -7.62 11.86
CA ALA A 204 -18.52 -6.76 11.67
C ALA A 204 -17.40 -7.05 12.68
N ILE A 205 -17.74 -7.39 13.93
CA ILE A 205 -16.76 -7.80 14.94
C ILE A 205 -16.13 -9.14 14.56
N GLU A 206 -16.91 -10.10 14.07
CA GLU A 206 -16.40 -11.39 13.59
C GLU A 206 -15.39 -11.21 12.45
N THR A 207 -15.71 -10.39 11.43
CA THR A 207 -14.81 -10.14 10.31
C THR A 207 -13.53 -9.42 10.75
N VAL A 208 -13.62 -8.44 11.65
CA VAL A 208 -12.44 -7.76 12.23
C VAL A 208 -11.59 -8.74 13.03
N ASN A 209 -12.20 -9.63 13.82
CA ASN A 209 -11.46 -10.63 14.58
C ASN A 209 -10.76 -11.64 13.68
N GLU A 210 -11.39 -12.08 12.59
CA GLU A 210 -10.77 -12.92 11.59
C GLU A 210 -9.58 -12.21 10.91
N ALA A 211 -9.76 -10.95 10.50
CA ALA A 211 -8.68 -10.15 9.94
C ALA A 211 -7.49 -10.02 10.92
N ARG A 212 -7.76 -9.78 12.21
CA ARG A 212 -6.72 -9.73 13.27
C ARG A 212 -6.02 -11.06 13.48
N ALA A 213 -6.75 -12.18 13.43
CA ALA A 213 -6.17 -13.51 13.55
C ALA A 213 -5.22 -13.81 12.38
N ASN A 214 -5.62 -13.46 11.15
CA ASN A 214 -4.79 -13.61 9.97
C ASN A 214 -3.52 -12.74 10.03
N LEU A 215 -3.65 -11.47 10.45
CA LEU A 215 -2.49 -10.60 10.67
C LEU A 215 -1.55 -11.15 11.76
N GLY A 216 -2.09 -11.68 12.86
CA GLY A 216 -1.30 -12.33 13.90
C GLY A 216 -0.51 -13.53 13.37
N ALA A 217 -1.13 -14.39 12.56
CA ALA A 217 -0.46 -15.51 11.91
C ALA A 217 0.66 -15.03 10.96
N LEU A 218 0.42 -13.96 10.19
CA LEU A 218 1.44 -13.37 9.32
C LEU A 218 2.60 -12.77 10.12
N MET A 219 2.34 -12.09 11.25
CA MET A 219 3.38 -11.59 12.14
C MET A 219 4.29 -12.71 12.64
N SER A 220 3.72 -13.84 13.10
CA SER A 220 4.51 -15.01 13.51
C SER A 220 5.34 -15.59 12.36
N ARG A 221 4.79 -15.59 11.13
CA ARG A 221 5.55 -16.02 9.94
C ARG A 221 6.71 -15.08 9.61
N PHE A 222 6.51 -13.76 9.72
CA PHE A 222 7.59 -12.78 9.53
C PHE A 222 8.66 -12.89 10.61
N GLU A 223 8.29 -13.11 11.87
CA GLU A 223 9.23 -13.29 12.97
C GLU A 223 10.09 -14.56 12.77
N PHE A 224 9.46 -15.67 12.37
CA PHE A 224 10.18 -16.90 12.02
C PHE A 224 11.10 -16.72 10.80
N ALA A 225 10.61 -16.07 9.74
CA ALA A 225 11.42 -15.79 8.57
C ALA A 225 12.62 -14.88 8.91
N SER A 226 12.40 -13.85 9.73
CA SER A 226 13.45 -12.95 10.21
C SER A 226 14.53 -13.68 11.01
N ALA A 227 14.14 -14.59 11.92
CA ALA A 227 15.10 -15.38 12.69
C ALA A 227 15.94 -16.32 11.80
N ASN A 228 15.31 -16.94 10.80
CA ASN A 228 16.03 -17.79 9.83
C ASN A 228 16.97 -16.97 8.93
N LEU A 229 16.55 -15.79 8.50
CA LEU A 229 17.38 -14.87 7.72
C LEU A 229 18.59 -14.40 8.52
N ALA A 230 18.41 -14.04 9.79
CA ALA A 230 19.52 -13.66 10.66
C ALA A 230 20.57 -14.79 10.79
N THR A 231 20.10 -16.02 10.99
CA THR A 231 20.97 -17.22 11.03
C THR A 231 21.68 -17.45 9.70
N SER A 232 20.97 -17.25 8.58
CA SER A 232 21.53 -17.41 7.24
C SER A 232 22.59 -16.34 6.95
N ILE A 233 22.36 -15.09 7.38
CA ILE A 233 23.34 -14.00 7.28
C ILE A 233 24.59 -14.34 8.08
N GLU A 234 24.45 -14.81 9.32
CA GLU A 234 25.60 -15.20 10.16
C GLU A 234 26.41 -16.34 9.50
N ASN A 235 25.75 -17.36 8.96
CA ASN A 235 26.42 -18.44 8.25
C ASN A 235 27.11 -17.97 6.96
N LEU A 236 26.50 -17.05 6.21
CA LEU A 236 27.08 -16.47 5.00
C LEU A 236 28.26 -15.57 5.32
N ASP A 237 28.20 -14.79 6.39
CA ASP A 237 29.31 -13.95 6.86
C ASP A 237 30.47 -14.81 7.36
N ALA A 238 30.20 -15.90 8.08
CA ALA A 238 31.22 -16.87 8.47
C ALA A 238 31.87 -17.56 7.26
N ALA A 239 31.07 -18.01 6.29
CA ALA A 239 31.58 -18.59 5.05
C ALA A 239 32.42 -17.58 4.26
N ARG A 240 31.96 -16.32 4.20
CA ARG A 240 32.69 -15.22 3.57
C ARG A 240 34.00 -14.94 4.28
N SER A 241 34.02 -14.94 5.61
CA SER A 241 35.25 -14.80 6.42
C SER A 241 36.23 -15.93 6.09
N THR A 242 35.81 -17.19 6.06
CA THR A 242 36.72 -18.30 5.70
C THR A 242 37.28 -18.23 4.27
N LEU A 243 36.56 -17.59 3.34
CA LEU A 243 36.98 -17.48 1.94
C LEU A 243 37.82 -16.23 1.64
N LEU A 244 37.52 -15.11 2.30
CA LEU A 244 38.13 -13.81 2.01
C LEU A 244 39.15 -13.37 3.05
N ASP A 245 39.00 -13.78 4.30
CA ASP A 245 39.90 -13.36 5.35
C ASP A 245 41.19 -14.17 5.29
N VAL A 246 42.31 -13.47 5.50
CA VAL A 246 43.63 -14.09 5.57
C VAL A 246 43.86 -14.64 6.97
N ASP A 247 44.44 -15.84 7.06
CA ASP A 247 45.00 -16.33 8.32
C ASP A 247 46.22 -15.45 8.69
N MET A 248 45.98 -14.49 9.59
CA MET A 248 47.00 -13.56 10.06
C MET A 248 48.22 -14.28 10.65
N ALA A 249 48.06 -15.44 11.30
CA ALA A 249 49.20 -16.15 11.87
C ALA A 249 50.11 -16.72 10.77
N ALA A 250 49.50 -17.34 9.75
CA ALA A 250 50.23 -17.87 8.60
C ALA A 250 50.88 -16.74 7.78
N GLU A 251 50.14 -15.68 7.48
CA GLU A 251 50.67 -14.58 6.66
C GLU A 251 51.74 -13.76 7.41
N MET A 252 51.63 -13.59 8.74
CA MET A 252 52.69 -12.95 9.54
C MET A 252 53.96 -13.81 9.60
N THR A 253 53.83 -15.14 9.63
CA THR A 253 54.98 -16.05 9.55
C THR A 253 55.64 -15.94 8.18
N ARG A 254 54.84 -15.93 7.11
CA ARG A 254 55.33 -15.75 5.74
C ARG A 254 56.01 -14.39 5.58
N PHE A 255 55.37 -13.31 6.01
CA PHE A 255 55.90 -11.95 6.00
C PHE A 255 57.23 -11.85 6.75
N THR A 256 57.31 -12.40 7.96
CA THR A 256 58.54 -12.41 8.76
C THR A 256 59.65 -13.21 8.08
N SER A 257 59.34 -14.37 7.50
CA SER A 257 60.33 -15.17 6.76
C SER A 257 60.86 -14.43 5.51
N LEU A 258 59.99 -13.73 4.79
CA LEU A 258 60.37 -12.88 3.65
C LEU A 258 61.21 -11.68 4.11
N GLN A 259 60.89 -11.10 5.27
CA GLN A 259 61.67 -10.00 5.83
C GLN A 259 63.06 -10.46 6.28
N VAL A 260 63.18 -11.64 6.90
CA VAL A 260 64.48 -12.25 7.22
C VAL A 260 65.25 -12.60 5.95
N LEU A 261 64.59 -13.15 4.92
CA LEU A 261 65.21 -13.49 3.64
C LEU A 261 65.72 -12.24 2.89
N THR A 262 64.98 -11.14 2.90
CA THR A 262 65.41 -9.88 2.28
C THR A 262 66.57 -9.25 3.05
N GLN A 263 66.55 -9.26 4.39
CA GLN A 263 67.68 -8.82 5.21
C GLN A 263 68.92 -9.70 4.99
N ALA A 264 68.76 -11.02 4.94
CA ALA A 264 69.83 -11.96 4.64
C ALA A 264 70.35 -11.79 3.21
N GLY A 265 69.48 -11.53 2.23
CA GLY A 265 69.83 -11.25 0.84
C GLY A 265 70.66 -9.97 0.71
N VAL A 266 70.29 -8.91 1.44
CA VAL A 266 71.06 -7.66 1.51
C VAL A 266 72.41 -7.88 2.20
N ALA A 267 72.45 -8.63 3.31
CA ALA A 267 73.70 -8.94 4.02
C ALA A 267 74.63 -9.83 3.19
N MET A 268 74.09 -10.82 2.47
CA MET A 268 74.83 -11.68 1.54
C MET A 268 75.34 -10.91 0.33
N LEU A 269 74.53 -10.01 -0.24
CA LEU A 269 74.97 -9.08 -1.29
C LEU A 269 76.09 -8.16 -0.80
N ALA A 270 76.00 -7.64 0.42
CA ALA A 270 77.05 -6.82 1.01
C ALA A 270 78.35 -7.62 1.22
N GLN A 271 78.27 -8.85 1.74
CA GLN A 271 79.41 -9.75 1.93
C GLN A 271 80.04 -10.17 0.58
N ALA A 272 79.20 -10.47 -0.42
CA ALA A 272 79.63 -10.84 -1.77
C ALA A 272 80.27 -9.67 -2.52
N ASN A 273 79.91 -8.42 -2.20
CA ASN A 273 80.58 -7.22 -2.74
C ASN A 273 81.91 -6.91 -2.03
N GLN A 274 82.10 -7.34 -0.77
CA GLN A 274 83.36 -7.17 -0.04
C GLN A 274 84.44 -8.19 -0.43
N LEU A 275 84.06 -9.41 -0.80
CA LEU A 275 85.01 -10.46 -1.21
C LEU A 275 85.91 -10.01 -2.40
N PRO A 276 85.36 -9.44 -3.49
CA PRO A 276 86.15 -8.93 -4.62
C PRO A 276 87.03 -7.74 -4.24
N GLN A 277 86.56 -6.85 -3.35
CA GLN A 277 87.32 -5.68 -2.89
C GLN A 277 88.54 -6.10 -2.06
N ASN A 278 88.40 -7.13 -1.23
CA ASN A 278 89.52 -7.71 -0.47
C ASN A 278 90.52 -8.42 -1.39
N LEU A 279 90.05 -9.08 -2.47
CA LEU A 279 90.92 -9.66 -3.49
C LEU A 279 91.68 -8.59 -4.29
N LEU A 280 91.05 -7.47 -4.64
CA LEU A 280 91.75 -6.34 -5.29
C LEU A 280 92.83 -5.74 -4.37
N ARG A 281 92.60 -5.72 -3.05
CA ARG A 281 93.61 -5.30 -2.05
C ARG A 281 94.79 -6.26 -1.91
N LEU A 282 94.65 -7.51 -2.36
CA LEU A 282 95.70 -8.53 -2.30
C LEU A 282 96.57 -8.58 -3.56
N LEU A 283 96.06 -8.00 -4.66
CA LEU A 283 96.73 -7.93 -5.97
C LEU A 283 97.40 -6.57 -6.23
N GLN A 284 97.29 -5.63 -5.28
CA GLN A 284 98.05 -4.38 -5.22
C GLN A 284 99.17 -4.51 -4.18
#